data_AF-A0A5J9UBY7-F1
#
_entry.id   AF-A0A5J9UBY7-F1
#
_cell.length_a   1.000
_cell.length_b   1.000
_cell.length_c   1.000
_cell.angle_alpha   90.00
_cell.angle_beta   90.00
_cell.angle_gamma   90.00
#
_symmetry.space_group_name_H-M   'P 1'
#
loop_
_entity.id
_entity.type
_entity.pdbx_description
1 polymer ?
#
loop_
_entity_poly.entity_id
_entity_poly.type
_entity_poly.pdbx_seq_one_letter_code
_entity_poly.pdbx_strand_id
1 'polypeptide(L)'
;MAADLGLEQPERLLEKFAGVPQTMRVSPCRQAGKVIGFSPHTDVCAMTLLLHVNNVQGLQIRRNDGKWLVVDRLDGALVISIGGTFEILSNGRYRSIEHRAMVHPDKERISVAMFHCVPAQRSALCQSSWRAALRHGTSRWATWNL
;
A
#
# COMPACT_ATOMS: atom_id res chain seq x y z
N MET A 1 -2.51 -9.68 -10.51
CA MET A 1 -1.98 -8.34 -10.85
C MET A 1 -1.24 -8.32 -12.19
N ALA A 2 -0.19 -9.11 -12.41
CA ALA A 2 0.52 -9.11 -13.71
C ALA A 2 -0.39 -9.39 -14.93
N ALA A 3 -1.21 -10.45 -14.85
CA ALA A 3 -2.17 -10.80 -15.89
C ALA A 3 -3.23 -9.69 -16.12
N ASP A 4 -3.76 -9.11 -15.04
CA ASP A 4 -4.72 -7.99 -15.10
C ASP A 4 -4.11 -6.72 -15.71
N LEU A 5 -2.81 -6.50 -15.48
CA LEU A 5 -2.06 -5.43 -16.14
C LEU A 5 -1.83 -5.69 -17.64
N GLY A 6 -2.08 -6.90 -18.13
CA GLY A 6 -1.86 -7.28 -19.53
C GLY A 6 -0.38 -7.35 -19.90
N LEU A 7 0.49 -7.68 -18.93
CA LEU A 7 1.92 -7.82 -19.19
C LEU A 7 2.17 -9.05 -20.07
N GLU A 8 2.81 -8.85 -21.23
CA GLU A 8 3.23 -9.95 -22.12
C GLU A 8 4.22 -10.90 -21.43
N GLN A 9 4.98 -10.39 -20.45
CA GLN A 9 6.03 -11.05 -19.69
C GLN A 9 5.78 -10.88 -18.17
N PRO A 10 4.78 -11.59 -17.59
CA PRO A 10 4.36 -11.40 -16.20
C PRO A 10 5.45 -11.73 -15.16
N GLU A 11 6.38 -12.61 -15.50
CA GLU A 11 7.55 -12.98 -14.69
C GLU A 11 8.45 -11.79 -14.39
N ARG A 12 8.55 -10.80 -15.29
CA ARG A 12 9.34 -9.58 -15.06
C ARG A 12 8.83 -8.76 -13.88
N LEU A 13 7.53 -8.85 -13.57
CA LEU A 13 6.99 -8.24 -12.35
C LEU A 13 7.40 -9.04 -11.11
N LEU A 14 7.39 -10.38 -11.19
CA LEU A 14 7.78 -11.28 -10.10
C LEU A 14 9.27 -11.14 -9.75
N GLU A 15 10.15 -11.02 -10.76
CA GLU A 15 11.60 -10.83 -10.60
C GLU A 15 11.95 -9.61 -9.73
N LYS A 16 11.12 -8.57 -9.76
CA LYS A 16 11.32 -7.38 -8.91
C LYS A 16 11.27 -7.71 -7.42
N PHE A 17 10.47 -8.71 -7.04
CA PHE A 17 10.29 -9.19 -5.67
C PHE A 17 11.16 -10.40 -5.34
N ALA A 18 11.65 -11.13 -6.35
CA ALA A 18 12.41 -12.36 -6.16
C ALA A 18 13.69 -12.12 -5.33
N GLY A 19 13.84 -12.90 -4.25
CA GLY A 19 14.97 -12.80 -3.34
C GLY A 19 15.02 -11.52 -2.49
N VAL A 20 13.96 -10.70 -2.50
CA VAL A 20 13.87 -9.52 -1.63
C VAL A 20 13.34 -9.94 -0.27
N PRO A 21 14.05 -9.66 0.84
CA PRO A 21 13.56 -9.95 2.18
C PRO A 21 12.25 -9.20 2.47
N GLN A 22 11.32 -9.90 3.10
CA GLN A 22 10.07 -9.32 3.58
C GLN A 22 10.24 -8.89 5.03
N THR A 23 9.71 -7.72 5.37
CA THR A 23 9.70 -7.24 6.76
C THR A 23 8.33 -7.45 7.36
N MET A 24 8.31 -7.83 8.63
CA MET A 24 7.07 -8.06 9.38
C MET A 24 7.03 -7.15 10.61
N ARG A 25 5.88 -6.55 10.86
CA ARG A 25 5.61 -5.76 12.06
C ARG A 25 4.39 -6.28 12.78
N VAL A 26 4.55 -6.56 14.07
CA VAL A 26 3.45 -6.84 14.98
C VAL A 26 3.15 -5.58 15.78
N SER A 27 1.89 -5.14 15.77
CA SER A 27 1.46 -3.90 16.42
C SER A 27 0.37 -4.18 17.46
N PRO A 28 0.72 -4.51 18.71
CA PRO A 28 -0.21 -4.46 19.83
C PRO A 28 -0.45 -3.00 20.25
N CYS A 29 -1.68 -2.65 20.66
CA CYS A 29 -1.97 -1.32 21.19
C CYS A 29 -2.75 -1.39 22.51
N ARG A 30 -2.11 -0.98 23.62
CA ARG A 30 -2.66 -1.08 24.99
C ARG A 30 -3.29 0.19 25.56
N GLN A 31 -3.05 1.35 24.94
CA GLN A 31 -3.54 2.65 25.43
C GLN A 31 -4.55 3.28 24.48
N ALA A 32 -5.63 2.54 24.28
CA ALA A 32 -6.53 2.78 23.18
C ALA A 32 -7.53 3.95 23.38
N GLY A 33 -7.51 4.63 24.53
CA GLY A 33 -8.34 5.82 24.77
C GLY A 33 -7.62 7.16 24.54
N LYS A 34 -6.32 7.18 24.27
CA LYS A 34 -5.50 8.42 24.34
C LYS A 34 -4.67 8.75 23.10
N VAL A 35 -4.61 7.85 22.12
CA VAL A 35 -3.74 8.00 20.94
C VAL A 35 -4.46 7.54 19.68
N ILE A 36 -3.99 7.97 18.51
CA ILE A 36 -4.28 7.28 17.26
C ILE A 36 -3.26 6.15 17.14
N GLY A 37 -3.70 4.94 16.77
CA GLY A 37 -2.80 3.77 16.70
C GLY A 37 -1.77 3.90 15.58
N PHE A 38 -2.20 4.40 14.43
CA PHE A 38 -1.34 4.78 13.32
C PHE A 38 -1.98 5.95 12.56
N SER A 39 -1.26 7.06 12.38
CA SER A 39 -1.77 8.25 11.70
C SER A 39 -2.15 7.96 10.24
N PRO A 40 -3.01 8.80 9.61
CA PRO A 40 -3.23 8.75 8.17
C PRO A 40 -1.90 8.72 7.39
N HIS A 41 -1.75 7.74 6.50
CA HIS A 41 -0.57 7.58 5.65
C HIS A 41 -0.89 6.65 4.47
N THR A 42 0.03 6.60 3.49
CA THR A 42 0.09 5.55 2.48
C THR A 42 1.31 4.68 2.71
N ASP A 43 1.25 3.41 2.31
CA ASP A 43 2.41 2.53 2.39
C ASP A 43 3.43 2.91 1.31
N VAL A 44 4.71 2.98 1.68
CA VAL A 44 5.80 3.25 0.72
C VAL A 44 6.14 2.01 -0.11
N CYS A 45 6.05 0.83 0.50
CA CYS A 45 6.36 -0.45 -0.14
C CYS A 45 5.39 -0.78 -1.27
N ALA A 46 5.63 -1.87 -2.01
CA ALA A 46 4.79 -2.17 -3.16
C ALA A 46 3.43 -2.74 -2.70
N MET A 47 3.46 -3.66 -1.75
CA MET A 47 2.26 -4.30 -1.20
C MET A 47 2.42 -4.55 0.29
N THR A 48 1.32 -4.49 1.02
CA THR A 48 1.24 -4.87 2.44
C THR A 48 0.19 -5.96 2.61
N LEU A 49 0.55 -7.07 3.23
CA LEU A 49 -0.38 -8.11 3.65
C LEU A 49 -0.63 -7.95 5.14
N LEU A 50 -1.87 -7.66 5.51
CA LEU A 50 -2.26 -7.40 6.89
C LEU A 50 -3.17 -8.51 7.41
N LEU A 51 -2.75 -9.13 8.51
CA LEU A 51 -3.54 -10.06 9.29
C LEU A 51 -4.13 -9.35 10.52
N HIS A 52 -5.45 -9.44 10.67
CA HIS A 52 -6.16 -9.04 11.89
C HIS A 52 -6.19 -10.24 12.84
N VAL A 53 -5.33 -10.22 13.87
CA VAL A 53 -5.12 -11.37 14.77
C VAL A 53 -6.31 -11.59 15.70
N ASN A 54 -6.93 -10.51 16.16
CA ASN A 54 -8.08 -10.58 17.05
C ASN A 54 -9.28 -9.77 16.51
N ASN A 55 -10.43 -9.96 17.16
CA ASN A 55 -11.70 -9.37 16.73
C ASN A 55 -11.89 -7.93 17.24
N VAL A 56 -10.94 -7.06 16.92
CA VAL A 56 -10.97 -5.64 17.28
C VAL A 56 -10.78 -4.80 16.02
N GLN A 57 -11.83 -4.06 15.66
CA GLN A 57 -11.79 -3.12 14.53
C GLN A 57 -10.79 -1.99 14.77
N GLY A 58 -10.33 -1.38 13.68
CA GLY A 58 -9.45 -0.21 13.79
C GLY A 58 -8.86 0.25 12.46
N LEU A 59 -8.69 -0.65 11.49
CA LEU A 59 -8.25 -0.24 10.16
C LEU A 59 -9.33 0.60 9.48
N GLN A 60 -8.95 1.76 8.98
CA GLN A 60 -9.79 2.61 8.16
C GLN A 60 -9.04 3.04 6.91
N ILE A 61 -9.73 3.08 5.78
CA ILE A 61 -9.21 3.54 4.49
C ILE A 61 -9.94 4.80 4.06
N ARG A 62 -9.25 5.72 3.38
CA ARG A 62 -9.85 6.95 2.86
C ARG A 62 -10.41 6.72 1.47
N ARG A 63 -11.69 7.03 1.30
CA ARG A 63 -12.39 6.98 0.01
C ARG A 63 -12.12 8.25 -0.79
N ASN A 64 -12.43 8.21 -2.09
CA ASN A 64 -12.28 9.36 -2.99
C ASN A 64 -13.13 10.57 -2.59
N ASP A 65 -14.22 10.37 -1.84
CA ASP A 65 -15.05 11.45 -1.28
C ASP A 65 -14.45 12.06 0.00
N GLY A 66 -13.23 11.66 0.37
CA GLY A 66 -12.51 12.11 1.55
C GLY A 66 -12.95 11.45 2.85
N LYS A 67 -13.98 10.59 2.83
CA LYS A 67 -14.51 9.93 4.04
C LYS A 67 -13.71 8.69 4.41
N TRP A 68 -13.68 8.39 5.70
CA TRP A 68 -13.08 7.18 6.23
C TRP A 68 -14.07 6.02 6.19
N LEU A 69 -13.65 4.88 5.63
CA LEU A 69 -14.38 3.63 5.64
C LEU A 69 -13.69 2.65 6.59
N VAL A 70 -14.44 2.06 7.51
CA VAL A 70 -13.95 0.97 8.36
C VAL A 70 -13.78 -0.28 7.51
N VAL A 71 -12.62 -0.93 7.63
CA VAL A 71 -12.39 -2.22 7.00
C VAL A 71 -12.76 -3.31 8.00
N ASP A 72 -13.84 -4.02 7.68
CA ASP A 72 -14.27 -5.15 8.49
C ASP A 72 -13.31 -6.32 8.34
N ARG A 73 -13.10 -7.01 9.46
CA ARG A 73 -12.37 -8.27 9.48
C ARG A 73 -13.24 -9.34 8.85
N LEU A 74 -12.65 -10.13 7.96
CA LEU A 74 -13.20 -11.41 7.52
C LEU A 74 -12.36 -12.53 8.13
N ASP A 75 -13.00 -13.52 8.75
CA ASP A 75 -12.31 -14.65 9.37
C ASP A 75 -11.47 -15.40 8.33
N GLY A 76 -10.20 -15.67 8.66
CA GLY A 76 -9.26 -16.36 7.77
C GLY A 76 -8.74 -15.51 6.59
N ALA A 77 -9.14 -14.23 6.47
CA ALA A 77 -8.73 -13.38 5.37
C ALA A 77 -7.53 -12.49 5.72
N LEU A 78 -6.77 -12.13 4.68
CA LEU A 78 -5.76 -11.07 4.71
C LEU A 78 -6.30 -9.84 3.99
N VAL A 79 -6.02 -8.66 4.54
CA VAL A 79 -6.21 -7.41 3.82
C VAL A 79 -4.93 -7.13 3.01
N ILE A 80 -5.07 -6.90 1.72
CA ILE A 80 -3.95 -6.53 0.84
C ILE A 80 -4.07 -5.05 0.51
N SER A 81 -3.08 -4.26 0.93
CA SER A 81 -2.95 -2.84 0.55
C SER A 81 -1.91 -2.69 -0.55
N ILE A 82 -2.21 -1.85 -1.53
CA ILE A 82 -1.25 -1.39 -2.54
C ILE A 82 -0.53 -0.17 -1.96
N GLY A 83 0.80 -0.16 -2.06
CA GLY A 83 1.60 1.00 -1.68
C GLY A 83 2.19 1.72 -2.90
N GLY A 84 2.82 2.87 -2.63
CA GLY A 84 3.24 3.83 -3.66
C GLY A 84 4.21 3.24 -4.68
N THR A 85 5.09 2.31 -4.27
CA THR A 85 6.00 1.66 -5.20
C THR A 85 5.24 0.87 -6.29
N PHE A 86 4.15 0.17 -5.93
CA PHE A 86 3.38 -0.59 -6.91
C PHE A 86 2.45 0.29 -7.75
N GLU A 87 1.97 1.41 -7.17
CA GLU A 87 1.28 2.43 -7.95
C GLU A 87 2.16 2.94 -9.10
N ILE A 88 3.43 3.22 -8.83
CA ILE A 88 4.40 3.60 -9.87
C ILE A 88 4.63 2.45 -10.86
N LEU A 89 4.88 1.23 -10.38
CA LEU A 89 5.12 0.06 -11.26
C LEU A 89 3.92 -0.25 -12.17
N SER A 90 2.71 0.03 -11.72
CA SER A 90 1.47 -0.18 -12.48
C SER A 90 1.04 1.02 -13.31
N ASN A 91 1.86 2.08 -13.37
CA ASN A 91 1.55 3.35 -14.03
C ASN A 91 0.20 3.94 -13.57
N GLY A 92 -0.05 3.90 -12.26
CA GLY A 92 -1.26 4.45 -11.63
C GLY A 92 -2.53 3.59 -11.76
N ARG A 93 -2.46 2.41 -12.38
CA ARG A 93 -3.64 1.52 -12.50
C ARG A 93 -4.10 0.98 -11.14
N TYR A 94 -3.15 0.67 -10.26
CA TYR A 94 -3.43 0.30 -8.87
C TYR A 94 -3.03 1.47 -7.96
N ARG A 95 -3.98 2.06 -7.26
CA ARG A 95 -3.73 3.23 -6.41
C ARG A 95 -3.36 2.84 -4.99
N SER A 96 -2.39 3.55 -4.44
CA SER A 96 -2.06 3.55 -3.02
C SER A 96 -3.10 4.36 -2.26
N ILE A 97 -3.79 3.70 -1.33
CA ILE A 97 -4.91 4.30 -0.60
C ILE A 97 -4.45 4.75 0.77
N GLU A 98 -4.74 6.00 1.12
CA GLU A 98 -4.47 6.52 2.46
C GLU A 98 -5.28 5.72 3.48
N HIS A 99 -4.62 5.27 4.54
CA HIS A 99 -5.23 4.47 5.58
C HIS A 99 -4.67 4.88 6.96
N ARG A 100 -5.42 4.51 8.00
CA ARG A 100 -5.06 4.77 9.40
C ARG A 100 -5.50 3.61 10.28
N ALA A 101 -4.90 3.50 11.45
CA ALA A 101 -5.33 2.56 12.48
C ALA A 101 -5.87 3.32 13.68
N MET A 102 -7.18 3.19 13.90
CA MET A 102 -7.86 3.62 15.11
C MET A 102 -7.70 2.58 16.20
N VAL A 103 -7.81 3.04 17.43
CA VAL A 103 -7.70 2.24 18.64
C VAL A 103 -9.09 2.07 19.26
N HIS A 104 -9.33 0.95 19.92
CA HIS A 104 -10.60 0.66 20.58
C HIS A 104 -10.48 0.91 22.09
N PRO A 105 -11.30 1.78 22.71
CA PRO A 105 -11.09 2.28 24.08
C PRO A 105 -10.72 1.20 25.11
N ASP A 106 -11.41 0.07 25.07
CA ASP A 106 -11.28 -0.99 26.10
C ASP A 106 -10.62 -2.29 25.61
N LYS A 107 -10.25 -2.39 24.33
CA LYS A 107 -9.79 -3.67 23.74
C LYS A 107 -8.47 -3.45 22.99
N GLU A 108 -7.46 -4.24 23.33
CA GLU A 108 -6.20 -4.25 22.60
C GLU A 108 -6.45 -4.77 21.18
N ARG A 109 -6.06 -4.00 20.16
CA ARG A 109 -6.01 -4.46 18.78
C ARG A 109 -4.65 -5.08 18.50
N ILE A 110 -4.63 -6.27 17.91
CA ILE A 110 -3.41 -6.94 17.47
C ILE A 110 -3.49 -7.17 15.96
N SER A 111 -2.48 -6.70 15.24
CA SER A 111 -2.34 -6.96 13.81
C SER A 111 -0.89 -7.26 13.43
N VAL A 112 -0.73 -8.08 12.40
CA VAL A 112 0.57 -8.39 11.78
C VAL A 112 0.56 -7.84 10.36
N ALA A 113 1.49 -6.94 10.05
CA ALA A 113 1.68 -6.40 8.71
C ALA A 113 2.98 -6.96 8.11
N MET A 114 2.90 -7.53 6.91
CA MET A 114 4.03 -8.00 6.13
C MET A 114 4.22 -7.11 4.90
N PHE A 115 5.35 -6.44 4.82
CA PHE A 115 5.64 -5.47 3.76
C PHE A 115 6.48 -6.12 2.66
N HIS A 116 5.95 -6.07 1.45
CA HIS A 116 6.61 -6.53 0.23
C HIS A 116 7.15 -5.30 -0.50
N CYS A 117 8.40 -4.97 -0.22
CA CYS A 117 9.06 -3.79 -0.78
C CYS A 117 9.90 -4.21 -1.99
N VAL A 118 10.05 -3.33 -2.97
CA VAL A 118 10.98 -3.51 -4.09
C VAL A 118 12.14 -2.53 -3.87
N PRO A 119 13.41 -2.97 -3.91
CA PRO A 119 14.54 -2.06 -3.77
C PRO A 119 14.52 -0.97 -4.85
N ALA A 120 14.96 0.24 -4.52
CA ALA A 120 14.95 1.39 -5.42
C ALA A 120 15.63 1.08 -6.78
N GLN A 121 16.68 0.25 -6.77
CA GLN A 121 17.40 -0.20 -7.97
C GLN A 121 16.53 -1.05 -8.91
N ARG A 122 15.57 -1.81 -8.37
CA ARG A 122 14.64 -2.67 -9.12
C ARG A 122 13.31 -1.99 -9.41
N SER A 123 13.02 -0.87 -8.76
CA SER A 123 11.88 0.01 -9.04
C SER A 123 12.21 1.08 -10.10
N ALA A 124 13.42 1.10 -10.65
CA ALA A 124 13.87 2.05 -11.66
C ALA A 124 13.05 1.94 -12.97
N LEU A 125 11.93 2.66 -13.01
CA LEU A 125 11.24 3.08 -14.23
C LEU A 125 11.32 4.62 -14.40
N CYS A 126 11.95 5.33 -13.47
CA CYS A 126 12.15 6.77 -13.56
C CYS A 126 13.51 7.10 -14.20
N GLN A 127 13.61 6.98 -15.53
CA GLN A 127 14.49 7.83 -16.37
C GLN A 127 14.05 7.83 -17.85
N SER A 128 13.44 6.75 -18.37
CA SER A 128 13.13 6.64 -19.80
C SER A 128 11.75 7.18 -20.19
N SER A 129 10.72 7.03 -19.35
CA SER A 129 9.36 7.52 -19.65
C SER A 129 9.21 9.04 -19.50
N TRP A 130 9.98 9.67 -18.61
CA TRP A 130 10.00 11.13 -18.46
C TRP A 130 10.61 11.85 -19.68
N ARG A 131 11.60 11.24 -20.35
CA ARG A 131 12.20 11.81 -21.58
C ARG A 131 11.32 11.64 -22.82
N ALA A 132 10.34 10.74 -22.81
CA ALA A 132 9.38 10.58 -23.90
C ALA A 132 8.21 11.57 -23.77
N ALA A 133 7.72 11.80 -22.55
CA ALA A 133 6.66 12.77 -22.27
C ALA A 133 7.07 14.22 -22.61
N LEU A 134 8.35 14.56 -22.47
CA LEU A 134 8.89 15.88 -22.82
C LEU A 134 9.12 16.09 -24.33
N ARG A 135 9.15 15.03 -25.14
CA ARG A 135 9.37 15.13 -26.60
C ARG A 135 8.10 15.28 -27.42
N HIS A 136 6.96 14.82 -26.91
CA HIS A 136 5.72 14.76 -27.68
C HIS A 136 4.65 15.78 -27.27
N GLY A 137 4.95 16.72 -26.36
CA GLY A 137 4.05 17.84 -26.05
C GLY A 137 2.67 17.43 -25.50
N THR A 138 2.45 16.17 -25.17
CA THR A 138 1.21 15.70 -24.54
C THR A 138 1.28 15.95 -23.05
N SER A 139 1.02 17.21 -22.67
CA SER A 139 0.79 17.62 -21.30
C SER A 139 -0.53 17.07 -20.80
N ARG A 140 -0.56 15.78 -20.43
CA ARG A 140 -1.58 15.24 -19.54
C ARG A 140 -0.92 14.35 -18.48
N TRP A 141 -0.83 14.93 -17.29
CA TRP A 141 -0.54 14.33 -15.99
C TRP A 141 0.93 14.07 -15.68
N ALA A 142 1.58 15.05 -15.05
CA ALA A 142 2.33 14.88 -13.81
C ALA A 142 2.81 16.24 -13.28
N THR A 143 1.94 16.95 -12.56
CA THR A 143 2.38 17.97 -11.60
C THR A 143 1.80 17.59 -10.25
N TRP A 144 2.61 16.91 -9.43
CA TRP A 144 2.49 17.06 -8.00
C TRP A 144 3.34 18.29 -7.66
N ASN A 145 2.69 19.45 -7.60
CA ASN A 145 3.30 20.63 -7.02
C ASN A 145 3.50 20.34 -5.52
N LEU A 146 4.73 20.56 -5.06
CA LEU A 146 5.03 20.78 -3.64
C LEU A 146 4.28 22.02 -3.15
#